data_AF-A0A3D5DTL4-F1
#
_entry.id   AF-A0A3D5DTL4-F1
#
_cell.length_a   1.000
_cell.length_b   1.000
_cell.length_c   1.000
_cell.angle_alpha   90.00
_cell.angle_beta   90.00
_cell.angle_gamma   90.00
#
_symmetry.space_group_name_H-M   'P 1'
#
loop_
_entity.id
_entity.type
_entity.pdbx_description
1 polymer ?
#
loop_
_entity_poly.entity_id
_entity_poly.type
_entity_poly.pdbx_seq_one_letter_code
_entity_poly.pdbx_strand_id
1 'polypeptide(L)'
;MHNDYVTGGFALAQASAASYLVCADDPVSYDRAPVSDGDRVEVGSGMTVRVLATPGHTFSHLAYVVESGGAVAGVFTGGSLLYGSTGRTDLLGPDAAAALTHAQYASARRLARELPDSAPIFPTHGFGSFCSATQSEAQASTIGWEKRVNPALTMDERAYVESLLAGLDAWPAYYAHMAPANLAGPAIPDLSPPRPADAAELRRRIEAGEWVIDLRDRVAFAAGYALGTFSFPLDGSFATYLGWMIPWGTPLTLLGESPEQVATAQRELVRIGIDRPAAAATGRPEDWAGERGVASLRLAKFGDLAAAAADGSGTGPLVVLDVRRRLEWQEGHIAGAVHIPLHELPGRFAEIPPGEVWVHCGAGYRAAVASSMLAARGRSVISVDDDFTNAAVTGLALERG
;
A
#
# COMPACT_ATOMS: atom_id res chain seq x y z
N MET A 1 6.47 3.63 -16.44
CA MET A 1 6.08 2.30 -15.90
C MET A 1 5.59 2.38 -14.47
N HIS A 2 4.54 1.63 -14.10
CA HIS A 2 4.02 1.60 -12.73
C HIS A 2 4.85 0.67 -11.83
N ASN A 3 4.99 1.05 -10.55
CA ASN A 3 5.71 0.30 -9.54
C ASN A 3 4.80 -0.26 -8.45
N ASP A 4 3.51 0.07 -8.42
CA ASP A 4 2.61 -0.22 -7.31
C ASP A 4 1.45 -1.16 -7.68
N TYR A 5 1.27 -1.42 -8.96
CA TYR A 5 0.32 -2.40 -9.48
C TYR A 5 0.76 -2.96 -10.83
N VAL A 6 0.16 -4.08 -11.21
CA VAL A 6 0.27 -4.73 -12.52
C VAL A 6 -0.70 -4.08 -13.50
N THR A 7 -0.18 -3.53 -14.59
CA THR A 7 -0.96 -2.80 -15.61
C THR A 7 -1.98 -3.72 -16.29
N GLY A 8 -3.24 -3.26 -16.38
CA GLY A 8 -4.23 -3.89 -17.25
C GLY A 8 -4.14 -3.45 -18.72
N GLY A 9 -3.29 -2.46 -19.03
CA GLY A 9 -3.25 -1.80 -20.34
C GLY A 9 -2.89 -2.75 -21.48
N PHE A 10 -1.88 -3.60 -21.29
CA PHE A 10 -1.45 -4.56 -22.31
C PHE A 10 -2.53 -5.62 -22.58
N ALA A 11 -3.05 -6.25 -21.52
CA ALA A 11 -4.12 -7.24 -21.62
C ALA A 11 -5.39 -6.66 -22.28
N LEU A 12 -5.76 -5.42 -21.94
CA LEU A 12 -6.89 -4.73 -22.56
C LEU A 12 -6.67 -4.46 -24.05
N ALA A 13 -5.47 -4.02 -24.44
CA ALA A 13 -5.13 -3.77 -25.83
C ALA A 13 -5.23 -5.05 -26.67
N GLN A 14 -4.74 -6.17 -26.15
CA GLN A 14 -4.87 -7.48 -26.79
C GLN A 14 -6.34 -7.90 -26.96
N ALA A 15 -7.18 -7.67 -25.94
CA ALA A 15 -8.59 -8.05 -25.97
C ALA A 15 -9.48 -7.15 -26.85
N SER A 16 -9.08 -5.89 -27.05
CA SER A 16 -9.90 -4.88 -27.74
C SER A 16 -9.35 -4.43 -29.10
N ALA A 17 -8.16 -4.89 -29.48
CA ALA A 17 -7.38 -4.36 -30.60
C ALA A 17 -7.10 -2.84 -30.52
N ALA A 18 -7.17 -2.25 -29.32
CA ALA A 18 -6.80 -0.86 -29.10
C ALA A 18 -5.28 -0.67 -29.24
N SER A 19 -4.86 0.51 -29.72
CA SER A 19 -3.44 0.89 -29.70
C SER A 19 -2.97 1.12 -28.27
N TYR A 20 -1.92 0.43 -27.85
CA TYR A 20 -1.34 0.62 -26.52
C TYR A 20 -0.21 1.64 -26.56
N LEU A 21 -0.52 2.89 -26.18
CA LEU A 21 0.46 3.96 -26.10
C LEU A 21 1.38 3.75 -24.89
N VAL A 22 2.68 3.61 -25.14
CA VAL A 22 3.71 3.44 -24.10
C VAL A 22 4.93 4.28 -24.48
N CYS A 23 5.64 4.82 -23.50
CA CYS A 23 6.81 5.65 -23.74
C CYS A 23 7.82 4.94 -24.66
N ALA A 24 8.33 5.67 -25.67
CA ALA A 24 9.31 5.14 -26.61
C ALA A 24 10.59 4.67 -25.91
N ASP A 25 10.96 5.31 -24.79
CA ASP A 25 12.17 4.99 -24.03
C ASP A 25 12.00 3.81 -23.07
N ASP A 26 10.77 3.33 -22.83
CA ASP A 26 10.54 2.18 -21.96
C ASP A 26 10.94 0.87 -22.66
N PRO A 27 11.80 0.03 -22.04
CA PRO A 27 12.32 -1.20 -22.65
C PRO A 27 11.33 -2.38 -22.48
N VAL A 28 10.10 -2.22 -22.99
CA VAL A 28 9.08 -3.28 -22.92
C VAL A 28 9.39 -4.44 -23.87
N SER A 29 8.98 -5.65 -23.50
CA SER A 29 9.18 -6.87 -24.30
C SER A 29 8.02 -7.21 -25.25
N TYR A 30 7.06 -6.30 -25.40
CA TYR A 30 5.86 -6.48 -26.21
C TYR A 30 5.69 -5.35 -27.23
N ASP A 31 4.89 -5.63 -28.27
CA ASP A 31 4.53 -4.63 -29.27
C ASP A 31 3.74 -3.49 -28.62
N ARG A 32 4.18 -2.26 -28.89
CA ARG A 32 3.56 -1.02 -28.42
C ARG A 32 3.36 -0.04 -29.58
N ALA A 33 2.47 0.91 -29.39
CA ALA A 33 2.51 2.17 -30.12
C ALA A 33 3.42 3.14 -29.33
N PRO A 34 4.68 3.35 -29.76
CA PRO A 34 5.62 4.17 -29.01
C PRO A 34 5.22 5.65 -29.08
N VAL A 35 5.33 6.36 -27.96
CA VAL A 35 5.08 7.81 -27.88
C VAL A 35 6.20 8.54 -27.13
N SER A 36 6.48 9.76 -27.55
CA SER A 36 7.53 10.63 -27.03
C SER A 36 6.99 12.05 -26.74
N ASP A 37 7.84 12.90 -26.17
CA ASP A 37 7.49 14.30 -25.92
C ASP A 37 7.01 15.02 -27.19
N GLY A 38 5.88 15.72 -27.09
CA GLY A 38 5.31 16.51 -28.18
C GLY A 38 4.46 15.71 -29.17
N ASP A 39 4.44 14.38 -29.11
CA ASP A 39 3.58 13.57 -29.96
C ASP A 39 2.10 13.91 -29.77
N ARG A 40 1.34 13.80 -30.85
CA ARG A 40 -0.10 14.05 -30.88
C ARG A 40 -0.80 12.83 -31.46
N VAL A 41 -1.76 12.30 -30.71
CA VAL A 41 -2.55 11.13 -31.08
C VAL A 41 -4.02 11.53 -31.20
N GLU A 42 -4.59 11.37 -32.38
CA GLU A 42 -6.02 11.63 -32.60
C GLU A 42 -6.86 10.48 -32.04
N VAL A 43 -7.92 10.83 -31.30
CA VAL A 43 -8.87 9.90 -30.69
C VAL A 43 -10.28 10.25 -31.19
N GLY A 44 -10.81 9.44 -32.10
CA GLY A 44 -12.06 9.75 -32.78
C GLY A 44 -11.94 11.01 -33.66
N SER A 45 -13.04 11.73 -33.84
CA SER A 45 -13.11 12.91 -34.75
C SER A 45 -12.97 14.26 -34.05
N GLY A 46 -12.77 14.30 -32.73
CA GLY A 46 -12.88 15.55 -31.96
C GLY A 46 -12.02 15.62 -30.70
N MET A 47 -11.07 14.70 -30.52
CA MET A 47 -10.14 14.72 -29.42
C MET A 47 -8.72 14.45 -29.91
N THR A 48 -7.77 15.22 -29.39
CA THR A 48 -6.33 14.95 -29.57
C THR A 48 -5.69 14.77 -28.21
N VAL A 49 -4.86 13.75 -28.07
CA VAL A 49 -4.01 13.54 -26.90
C VAL A 49 -2.61 14.02 -27.24
N ARG A 50 -2.15 15.08 -26.57
CA ARG A 50 -0.77 15.58 -26.67
C ARG A 50 0.07 15.01 -25.52
N VAL A 51 1.22 14.47 -25.86
CA VAL A 51 2.14 13.83 -24.92
C VAL A 51 3.16 14.83 -24.40
N LEU A 52 3.40 14.81 -23.08
CA LEU A 52 4.40 15.64 -22.41
C LEU A 52 5.33 14.79 -21.55
N ALA A 53 6.62 14.81 -21.87
CA ALA A 53 7.64 14.25 -21.00
C ALA A 53 7.70 15.02 -19.68
N THR A 54 7.51 14.28 -18.60
CA THR A 54 7.44 14.79 -17.23
C THR A 54 8.25 13.90 -16.29
N PRO A 55 9.56 13.71 -16.56
CA PRO A 55 10.42 12.88 -15.72
C PRO A 55 10.42 13.37 -14.27
N GLY A 56 10.52 12.42 -13.35
CA GLY A 56 10.47 12.69 -11.92
C GLY A 56 10.13 11.43 -11.16
N HIS A 57 8.85 11.08 -11.09
CA HIS A 57 8.43 9.80 -10.50
C HIS A 57 9.15 8.59 -11.12
N THR A 58 9.39 8.65 -12.44
CA THR A 58 10.30 7.76 -13.18
C THR A 58 11.01 8.57 -14.28
N PHE A 59 12.10 8.06 -14.87
CA PHE A 59 12.80 8.75 -15.96
C PHE A 59 11.96 8.85 -17.25
N SER A 60 11.15 7.84 -17.53
CA SER A 60 10.30 7.76 -18.73
C SER A 60 8.86 8.25 -18.49
N HIS A 61 8.63 9.00 -17.41
CA HIS A 61 7.28 9.44 -17.06
C HIS A 61 6.72 10.42 -18.10
N LEU A 62 5.49 10.16 -18.55
CA LEU A 62 4.72 10.98 -19.49
C LEU A 62 3.42 11.47 -18.84
N ALA A 63 3.02 12.69 -19.16
CA ALA A 63 1.70 13.24 -18.90
C ALA A 63 0.94 13.37 -20.23
N TYR A 64 -0.39 13.27 -20.18
CA TYR A 64 -1.24 13.29 -21.37
C TYR A 64 -2.24 14.43 -21.29
N VAL A 65 -2.15 15.37 -22.22
CA VAL A 65 -3.06 16.52 -22.34
C VAL A 65 -4.16 16.17 -23.33
N VAL A 66 -5.40 16.13 -22.86
CA VAL A 66 -6.56 15.91 -23.72
C VAL A 66 -7.11 17.24 -24.18
N GLU A 67 -7.11 17.42 -25.49
CA GLU A 67 -7.61 18.61 -26.18
C GLU A 67 -8.90 18.24 -26.92
N SER A 68 -9.96 19.04 -26.77
CA SER A 68 -11.24 18.85 -27.45
C SER A 68 -11.90 20.20 -27.70
N GLY A 69 -12.48 20.39 -28.89
CA GLY A 69 -13.13 21.66 -29.26
C GLY A 69 -12.20 22.89 -29.21
N GLY A 70 -10.89 22.69 -29.40
CA GLY A 70 -9.88 23.76 -29.33
C GLY A 70 -9.48 24.17 -27.91
N ALA A 71 -9.89 23.44 -26.87
CA ALA A 71 -9.55 23.69 -25.47
C ALA A 71 -8.93 22.47 -24.79
N VAL A 72 -8.19 22.69 -23.70
CA VAL A 72 -7.70 21.61 -22.83
C VAL A 72 -8.86 21.11 -21.98
N ALA A 73 -9.33 19.89 -22.24
CA ALA A 73 -10.40 19.23 -21.49
C ALA A 73 -9.90 18.60 -20.19
N GLY A 74 -8.62 18.19 -20.15
CA GLY A 74 -8.02 17.57 -18.98
C GLY A 74 -6.55 17.21 -19.17
N VAL A 75 -5.83 17.08 -18.05
CA VAL A 75 -4.41 16.71 -18.06
C VAL A 75 -4.21 15.51 -17.14
N PHE A 76 -3.90 14.36 -17.71
CA PHE A 76 -3.53 13.17 -16.95
C PHE A 76 -2.06 13.30 -16.54
N THR A 77 -1.83 13.75 -15.30
CA THR A 77 -0.51 14.15 -14.79
C THR A 77 0.30 13.00 -14.21
N GLY A 78 -0.29 11.81 -14.08
CA GLY A 78 0.37 10.64 -13.54
C GLY A 78 0.92 10.86 -12.14
N GLY A 79 2.13 10.38 -11.88
CA GLY A 79 2.89 10.63 -10.65
C GLY A 79 3.63 11.97 -10.66
N SER A 80 3.65 12.72 -11.78
CA SER A 80 4.43 13.95 -11.86
C SER A 80 3.79 15.14 -11.12
N LEU A 81 2.46 15.22 -11.08
CA LEU A 81 1.79 16.29 -10.34
C LEU A 81 0.53 15.69 -9.71
N LEU A 82 0.50 15.69 -8.38
CA LEU A 82 -0.62 15.22 -7.57
C LEU A 82 -1.33 16.44 -6.97
N TYR A 83 -2.46 16.21 -6.30
CA TYR A 83 -3.17 17.30 -5.63
C TYR A 83 -2.39 17.81 -4.42
N GLY A 84 -1.84 19.02 -4.49
CA GLY A 84 -1.01 19.62 -3.44
C GLY A 84 0.33 18.90 -3.19
N SER A 85 0.74 18.01 -4.08
CA SER A 85 1.94 17.17 -3.90
C SER A 85 2.53 16.70 -5.24
N THR A 86 3.60 15.92 -5.18
CA THR A 86 4.18 15.19 -6.31
C THR A 86 4.42 13.74 -5.92
N GLY A 87 4.59 12.87 -6.92
CA GLY A 87 5.02 11.50 -6.68
C GLY A 87 6.41 11.45 -6.03
N ARG A 88 6.68 10.36 -5.33
CA ARG A 88 8.01 10.03 -4.81
C ARG A 88 8.99 9.73 -5.94
N THR A 89 10.27 9.89 -5.68
CA THR A 89 11.35 9.89 -6.69
C THR A 89 12.40 8.80 -6.45
N ASP A 90 12.26 8.00 -5.40
CA ASP A 90 13.24 7.01 -4.92
C ASP A 90 12.90 5.56 -5.27
N LEU A 91 11.81 5.32 -6.01
CA LEU A 91 11.40 3.95 -6.39
C LEU A 91 12.41 3.24 -7.29
N LEU A 92 13.22 4.00 -8.03
CA LEU A 92 14.28 3.48 -8.89
C LEU A 92 15.61 3.32 -8.13
N GLY A 93 15.57 3.45 -6.80
CA GLY A 93 16.71 3.32 -5.92
C GLY A 93 17.30 4.67 -5.48
N PRO A 94 18.13 4.66 -4.42
CA PRO A 94 18.68 5.87 -3.81
C PRO A 94 19.57 6.68 -4.78
N ASP A 95 20.29 6.00 -5.68
CA ASP A 95 21.19 6.66 -6.65
C ASP A 95 20.43 7.52 -7.67
N ALA A 96 19.19 7.14 -8.00
CA ALA A 96 18.34 7.89 -8.92
C ALA A 96 17.55 9.01 -8.21
N ALA A 97 17.32 8.89 -6.91
CA ALA A 97 16.36 9.72 -6.17
C ALA A 97 16.61 11.21 -6.29
N ALA A 98 17.86 11.66 -6.14
CA ALA A 98 18.21 13.07 -6.25
C ALA A 98 17.95 13.61 -7.67
N ALA A 99 18.46 12.93 -8.69
CA ALA A 99 18.29 13.35 -10.09
C ALA A 99 16.81 13.39 -10.49
N LEU A 100 16.03 12.39 -10.07
CA LEU A 100 14.60 12.34 -10.28
C LEU A 100 13.85 13.44 -9.52
N THR A 101 14.32 13.85 -8.34
CA THR A 101 13.71 14.98 -7.60
C THR A 101 13.89 16.30 -8.31
N HIS A 102 15.09 16.57 -8.86
CA HIS A 102 15.32 17.75 -9.70
C HIS A 102 14.47 17.71 -10.97
N ALA A 103 14.39 16.55 -11.64
CA ALA A 103 13.54 16.37 -12.81
C ALA A 103 12.05 16.62 -12.46
N GLN A 104 11.60 16.14 -11.30
CA GLN A 104 10.21 16.28 -10.84
C GLN A 104 9.82 17.75 -10.65
N TYR A 105 10.72 18.55 -10.07
CA TYR A 105 10.56 20.00 -9.93
C TYR A 105 10.43 20.70 -11.30
N ALA A 106 11.34 20.39 -12.22
CA ALA A 106 11.33 20.94 -13.57
C ALA A 106 10.06 20.57 -14.34
N SER A 107 9.61 19.32 -14.23
CA SER A 107 8.40 18.78 -14.87
C SER A 107 7.13 19.46 -14.37
N ALA A 108 6.97 19.62 -13.05
CA ALA A 108 5.83 20.34 -12.47
C ALA A 108 5.77 21.78 -13.00
N ARG A 109 6.91 22.48 -13.03
CA ARG A 109 6.98 23.86 -13.55
C ARG A 109 6.77 23.93 -15.06
N ARG A 110 7.17 22.91 -15.83
CA ARG A 110 6.85 22.81 -17.26
C ARG A 110 5.34 22.74 -17.48
N LEU A 111 4.66 21.84 -16.78
CA LEU A 111 3.19 21.72 -16.84
C LEU A 111 2.52 23.06 -16.50
N ALA A 112 2.98 23.72 -15.44
CA ALA A 112 2.48 25.03 -15.03
C ALA A 112 2.69 26.15 -16.07
N ARG A 113 3.76 26.09 -16.88
CA ARG A 113 4.02 27.08 -17.95
C ARG A 113 3.20 26.80 -19.21
N GLU A 114 3.06 25.55 -19.59
CA GLU A 114 2.47 25.16 -20.88
C GLU A 114 0.94 25.05 -20.88
N LEU A 115 0.33 24.91 -19.69
CA LEU A 115 -1.09 24.61 -19.56
C LEU A 115 -1.86 25.79 -18.94
N PRO A 116 -3.12 26.01 -19.35
CA PRO A 116 -3.93 27.09 -18.81
C PRO A 116 -4.32 26.80 -17.35
N ASP A 117 -4.48 27.86 -16.55
CA ASP A 117 -4.82 27.74 -15.13
C ASP A 117 -6.15 27.01 -14.87
N SER A 118 -7.07 27.05 -15.85
CA SER A 118 -8.36 26.37 -15.80
C SER A 118 -8.28 24.87 -16.10
N ALA A 119 -7.15 24.35 -16.60
CA ALA A 119 -7.03 22.93 -16.95
C ALA A 119 -7.17 22.04 -15.71
N PRO A 120 -8.16 21.13 -15.67
CA PRO A 120 -8.25 20.15 -14.60
C PRO A 120 -7.13 19.12 -14.73
N ILE A 121 -6.58 18.70 -13.60
CA ILE A 121 -5.54 17.67 -13.54
C ILE A 121 -6.09 16.36 -12.98
N PHE A 122 -5.58 15.25 -13.48
CA PHE A 122 -5.99 13.89 -13.16
C PHE A 122 -4.75 13.03 -12.87
N PRO A 123 -4.27 12.97 -11.62
CA PRO A 123 -3.14 12.13 -11.23
C PRO A 123 -3.51 10.63 -11.25
N THR A 124 -2.49 9.75 -11.26
CA THR A 124 -2.71 8.29 -11.16
C THR A 124 -3.01 7.81 -9.73
N HIS A 125 -2.63 8.60 -8.72
CA HIS A 125 -2.80 8.25 -7.32
C HIS A 125 -3.38 9.43 -6.54
N GLY A 126 -4.23 9.10 -5.56
CA GLY A 126 -4.78 10.04 -4.58
C GLY A 126 -4.36 9.68 -3.16
N PHE A 127 -5.15 10.15 -2.18
CA PHE A 127 -4.99 9.92 -0.75
C PHE A 127 -4.57 8.49 -0.39
N GLY A 128 -3.62 8.36 0.55
CA GLY A 128 -3.18 7.07 1.10
C GLY A 128 -2.24 6.23 0.22
N SER A 129 -1.95 6.64 -1.02
CA SER A 129 -0.96 5.94 -1.86
C SER A 129 0.47 6.10 -1.33
N PHE A 130 1.21 4.99 -1.28
CA PHE A 130 2.64 4.98 -0.97
C PHE A 130 3.51 5.56 -2.10
N CYS A 131 2.91 5.92 -3.24
CA CYS A 131 3.56 6.62 -4.35
C CYS A 131 3.56 8.15 -4.20
N SER A 132 2.81 8.70 -3.25
CA SER A 132 2.81 10.15 -2.97
C SER A 132 3.90 10.53 -1.99
N ALA A 133 4.57 11.67 -2.20
CA ALA A 133 5.56 12.18 -1.26
C ALA A 133 4.94 12.85 -0.02
N THR A 134 3.74 13.44 -0.17
CA THR A 134 2.95 13.99 0.94
C THR A 134 1.47 13.59 0.79
N GLN A 135 0.73 13.51 1.89
CA GLN A 135 -0.71 13.18 1.84
C GLN A 135 -1.56 14.42 1.54
N SER A 136 -2.62 14.23 0.76
CA SER A 136 -3.61 15.27 0.42
C SER A 136 -5.00 14.63 0.32
N GLU A 137 -6.01 15.33 0.85
CA GLU A 137 -7.41 14.88 0.87
C GLU A 137 -8.24 15.44 -0.31
N ALA A 138 -7.62 16.24 -1.17
CA ALA A 138 -8.32 16.84 -2.31
C ALA A 138 -8.79 15.76 -3.30
N GLN A 139 -9.98 15.93 -3.88
CA GLN A 139 -10.54 15.03 -4.89
C GLN A 139 -10.50 15.59 -6.31
N ALA A 140 -10.22 16.89 -6.45
CA ALA A 140 -10.08 17.59 -7.73
C ALA A 140 -9.12 18.77 -7.57
N SER A 141 -8.45 19.13 -8.67
CA SER A 141 -7.59 20.32 -8.73
C SER A 141 -7.45 20.83 -10.16
N THR A 142 -6.83 21.99 -10.31
CA THR A 142 -6.44 22.57 -11.60
C THR A 142 -4.98 23.04 -11.56
N ILE A 143 -4.38 23.26 -12.73
CA ILE A 143 -3.04 23.86 -12.84
C ILE A 143 -2.94 25.17 -12.05
N GLY A 144 -3.97 26.02 -12.14
CA GLY A 144 -4.02 27.29 -11.43
C GLY A 144 -4.08 27.13 -9.90
N TRP A 145 -4.78 26.12 -9.40
CA TRP A 145 -4.80 25.80 -7.97
C TRP A 145 -3.44 25.29 -7.50
N GLU A 146 -2.86 24.33 -8.22
CA GLU A 146 -1.54 23.77 -7.86
C GLU A 146 -0.44 24.82 -7.84
N LYS A 147 -0.46 25.82 -8.73
CA LYS A 147 0.48 26.96 -8.69
C LYS A 147 0.50 27.70 -7.36
N ARG A 148 -0.59 27.66 -6.58
CA ARG A 148 -0.71 28.35 -5.30
C ARG A 148 -0.36 27.48 -4.10
N VAL A 149 -0.50 26.16 -4.20
CA VAL A 149 -0.41 25.26 -3.04
C VAL A 149 0.67 24.20 -3.15
N ASN A 150 1.06 23.80 -4.37
CA ASN A 150 1.95 22.66 -4.56
C ASN A 150 3.40 23.05 -4.26
N PRO A 151 4.11 22.35 -3.35
CA PRO A 151 5.50 22.65 -3.02
C PRO A 151 6.43 22.74 -4.23
N ALA A 152 6.22 21.90 -5.26
CA ALA A 152 7.04 21.93 -6.48
C ALA A 152 6.89 23.25 -7.28
N LEU A 153 5.82 24.00 -7.05
CA LEU A 153 5.50 25.26 -7.72
C LEU A 153 5.69 26.49 -6.82
N THR A 154 5.56 26.31 -5.49
CA THR A 154 5.63 27.40 -4.50
C THR A 154 7.01 27.55 -3.84
N MET A 155 7.78 26.47 -3.72
CA MET A 155 9.13 26.50 -3.13
C MET A 155 10.22 26.76 -4.18
N ASP A 156 11.37 27.27 -3.72
CA ASP A 156 12.60 27.18 -4.49
C ASP A 156 13.06 25.72 -4.60
N GLU A 157 13.86 25.42 -5.62
CA GLU A 157 14.25 24.05 -5.95
C GLU A 157 14.99 23.36 -4.82
N ARG A 158 15.88 24.07 -4.12
CA ARG A 158 16.67 23.49 -3.05
C ARG A 158 15.78 23.08 -1.88
N ALA A 159 14.91 23.98 -1.42
CA ALA A 159 13.96 23.68 -0.35
C ALA A 159 13.02 22.53 -0.72
N TYR A 160 12.53 22.50 -1.96
CA TYR A 160 11.71 21.40 -2.46
C TYR A 160 12.45 20.06 -2.43
N VAL A 161 13.67 20.00 -2.95
CA VAL A 161 14.49 18.77 -3.00
C VAL A 161 14.78 18.26 -1.59
N GLU A 162 15.24 19.13 -0.70
CA GLU A 162 15.54 18.78 0.70
C GLU A 162 14.27 18.27 1.41
N SER A 163 13.13 18.97 1.27
CA SER A 163 11.87 18.59 1.89
C SER A 163 11.30 17.29 1.33
N LEU A 164 11.35 17.07 0.01
CA LEU A 164 10.80 15.87 -0.62
C LEU A 164 11.57 14.64 -0.12
N LEU A 165 12.90 14.68 -0.19
CA LEU A 165 13.77 13.56 0.18
C LEU A 165 13.66 13.23 1.68
N ALA A 166 13.55 14.26 2.54
CA ALA A 166 13.36 14.07 3.98
C ALA A 166 12.00 13.43 4.33
N GLY A 167 10.97 13.65 3.51
CA GLY A 167 9.62 13.11 3.70
C GLY A 167 9.41 11.69 3.18
N LEU A 168 10.42 11.05 2.59
CA LEU A 168 10.30 9.69 2.05
C LEU A 168 10.39 8.63 3.17
N ASP A 169 9.42 7.72 3.16
CA ASP A 169 9.40 6.54 4.02
C ASP A 169 9.43 5.24 3.20
N ALA A 170 9.52 4.11 3.90
CA ALA A 170 9.51 2.79 3.32
C ALA A 170 8.27 2.58 2.42
N TRP A 171 8.46 1.78 1.38
CA TRP A 171 7.44 1.41 0.41
C TRP A 171 7.24 -0.10 0.34
N PRO A 172 6.07 -0.58 -0.13
CA PRO A 172 5.75 -2.00 -0.17
C PRO A 172 6.73 -2.85 -0.95
N ALA A 173 7.30 -3.88 -0.30
CA ALA A 173 8.33 -4.75 -0.90
C ALA A 173 7.93 -5.31 -2.28
N TYR A 174 6.64 -5.58 -2.49
CA TYR A 174 6.14 -6.08 -3.77
C TYR A 174 6.38 -5.14 -4.96
N TYR A 175 6.62 -3.83 -4.73
CA TYR A 175 6.86 -2.86 -5.79
C TYR A 175 8.08 -3.24 -6.66
N ALA A 176 9.07 -3.92 -6.07
CA ALA A 176 10.24 -4.44 -6.77
C ALA A 176 9.88 -5.41 -7.91
N HIS A 177 8.68 -6.00 -7.88
CA HIS A 177 8.20 -6.94 -8.89
C HIS A 177 7.25 -6.30 -9.91
N MET A 178 6.71 -5.12 -9.63
CA MET A 178 5.67 -4.50 -10.48
C MET A 178 6.26 -3.96 -11.77
N ALA A 179 7.35 -3.18 -11.71
CA ALA A 179 7.98 -2.66 -12.92
C ALA A 179 8.48 -3.80 -13.84
N PRO A 180 9.18 -4.84 -13.36
CA PRO A 180 9.52 -6.01 -14.17
C PRO A 180 8.30 -6.68 -14.82
N ALA A 181 7.21 -6.90 -14.07
CA ALA A 181 5.98 -7.49 -14.63
C ALA A 181 5.35 -6.60 -15.71
N ASN A 182 5.31 -5.29 -15.47
CA ASN A 182 4.75 -4.30 -16.40
C ASN A 182 5.57 -4.13 -17.68
N LEU A 183 6.90 -4.27 -17.59
CA LEU A 183 7.80 -4.31 -18.74
C LEU A 183 7.63 -5.60 -19.55
N ALA A 184 7.32 -6.71 -18.89
CA ALA A 184 7.10 -8.01 -19.52
C ALA A 184 5.76 -8.12 -20.28
N GLY A 185 4.77 -7.30 -19.93
CA GLY A 185 3.45 -7.32 -20.56
C GLY A 185 2.56 -8.36 -19.89
N PRO A 186 1.92 -8.03 -18.75
CA PRO A 186 1.13 -8.99 -17.99
C PRO A 186 -0.10 -9.45 -18.77
N ALA A 187 -0.41 -10.74 -18.66
CA ALA A 187 -1.58 -11.34 -19.29
C ALA A 187 -2.88 -10.99 -18.55
N ILE A 188 -4.02 -11.41 -19.11
CA ILE A 188 -5.31 -11.33 -18.42
C ILE A 188 -5.24 -12.20 -17.14
N PRO A 189 -5.61 -11.67 -15.96
CA PRO A 189 -5.55 -12.45 -14.73
C PRO A 189 -6.58 -13.58 -14.70
N ASP A 190 -6.21 -14.73 -14.13
CA ASP A 190 -7.13 -15.83 -13.83
C ASP A 190 -7.87 -15.58 -12.52
N LEU A 191 -9.15 -15.22 -12.63
CA LEU A 191 -10.06 -14.99 -11.50
C LEU A 191 -10.96 -16.20 -11.18
N SER A 192 -10.64 -17.39 -11.70
CA SER A 192 -11.39 -18.59 -11.35
C SER A 192 -11.21 -18.93 -9.85
N PRO A 193 -12.26 -19.47 -9.19
CA PRO A 193 -12.21 -19.77 -7.76
C PRO A 193 -11.01 -20.64 -7.38
N PRO A 194 -10.30 -20.36 -6.28
CA PRO A 194 -9.23 -21.22 -5.78
C PRO A 194 -9.73 -22.61 -5.40
N ARG A 195 -8.81 -23.57 -5.29
CA ARG A 195 -9.15 -24.93 -4.86
C ARG A 195 -9.69 -24.90 -3.43
N PRO A 196 -10.83 -25.55 -3.12
CA PRO A 196 -11.29 -25.69 -1.74
C PRO A 196 -10.28 -26.44 -0.86
N ALA A 197 -10.10 -25.98 0.38
CA ALA A 197 -9.35 -26.66 1.44
C ALA A 197 -10.27 -26.98 2.63
N ASP A 198 -10.17 -28.21 3.14
CA ASP A 198 -10.82 -28.62 4.39
C ASP A 198 -9.92 -28.33 5.61
N ALA A 199 -10.45 -28.49 6.83
CA ALA A 199 -9.69 -28.27 8.06
C ALA A 199 -8.37 -29.07 8.13
N ALA A 200 -8.34 -30.28 7.57
CA ALA A 200 -7.15 -31.12 7.57
C ALA A 200 -6.06 -30.58 6.64
N GLU A 201 -6.44 -30.08 5.47
CA GLU A 201 -5.54 -29.38 4.54
C GLU A 201 -5.05 -28.06 5.12
N LEU A 202 -5.94 -27.24 5.71
CA LEU A 202 -5.56 -25.99 6.36
C LEU A 202 -4.50 -26.24 7.45
N ARG A 203 -4.71 -27.25 8.29
CA ARG A 203 -3.74 -27.66 9.30
C ARG A 203 -2.38 -28.02 8.70
N ARG A 204 -2.36 -28.85 7.64
CA ARG A 204 -1.11 -29.25 6.97
C ARG A 204 -0.34 -28.04 6.43
N ARG A 205 -1.03 -27.07 5.84
CA ARG A 205 -0.43 -25.85 5.28
C ARG A 205 0.16 -24.96 6.38
N ILE A 206 -0.58 -24.76 7.47
CA ILE A 206 -0.09 -24.03 8.66
C ILE A 206 1.17 -24.70 9.23
N GLU A 207 1.16 -26.03 9.37
CA GLU A 207 2.31 -26.79 9.88
C GLU A 207 3.52 -26.77 8.94
N ALA A 208 3.30 -26.64 7.64
CA ALA A 208 4.35 -26.44 6.64
C ALA A 208 4.89 -25.00 6.62
N GLY A 209 4.34 -24.08 7.42
CA GLY A 209 4.72 -22.67 7.46
C GLY A 209 4.15 -21.84 6.30
N GLU A 210 3.15 -22.36 5.58
CA GLU A 210 2.45 -21.58 4.55
C GLU A 210 1.59 -20.48 5.18
N TRP A 211 1.34 -19.42 4.42
CA TRP A 211 0.52 -18.31 4.85
C TRP A 211 -0.96 -18.62 4.62
N VAL A 212 -1.68 -18.85 5.72
CA VAL A 212 -3.14 -19.00 5.72
C VAL A 212 -3.77 -17.72 6.28
N ILE A 213 -4.45 -16.99 5.41
CA ILE A 213 -4.91 -15.63 5.68
C ILE A 213 -6.41 -15.60 5.94
N ASP A 214 -6.78 -15.08 7.10
CA ASP A 214 -8.17 -14.80 7.47
C ASP A 214 -8.55 -13.38 7.06
N LEU A 215 -9.55 -13.28 6.17
CA LEU A 215 -10.01 -12.05 5.52
C LEU A 215 -11.05 -11.27 6.34
N ARG A 216 -11.54 -11.85 7.43
CA ARG A 216 -12.60 -11.27 8.24
C ARG A 216 -12.13 -10.01 8.96
N ASP A 217 -13.10 -9.17 9.35
CA ASP A 217 -12.83 -8.04 10.22
C ASP A 217 -12.12 -8.50 11.52
N ARG A 218 -11.25 -7.64 12.04
CA ARG A 218 -10.41 -7.91 13.21
C ARG A 218 -11.21 -8.24 14.48
N VAL A 219 -12.43 -7.73 14.64
CA VAL A 219 -13.29 -8.07 15.79
C VAL A 219 -13.79 -9.51 15.66
N ALA A 220 -14.22 -9.90 14.46
CA ALA A 220 -14.63 -11.27 14.17
C ALA A 220 -13.47 -12.26 14.28
N PHE A 221 -12.27 -11.87 13.84
CA PHE A 221 -11.05 -12.65 14.04
C PHE A 221 -10.73 -12.81 15.52
N ALA A 222 -10.71 -11.72 16.28
CA ALA A 222 -10.35 -11.73 17.70
C ALA A 222 -11.33 -12.57 18.55
N ALA A 223 -12.62 -12.61 18.19
CA ALA A 223 -13.61 -13.44 18.86
C ALA A 223 -13.38 -14.96 18.66
N GLY A 224 -12.79 -15.36 17.52
CA GLY A 224 -12.55 -16.76 17.19
C GLY A 224 -11.82 -16.93 15.87
N TYR A 225 -10.70 -17.65 15.86
CA TYR A 225 -9.91 -17.95 14.65
C TYR A 225 -9.27 -19.34 14.72
N ALA A 226 -8.88 -19.89 13.56
CA ALA A 226 -8.13 -21.15 13.50
C ALA A 226 -6.66 -20.88 13.89
N LEU A 227 -6.14 -21.62 14.89
CA LEU A 227 -4.79 -21.39 15.40
C LEU A 227 -3.73 -21.49 14.28
N GLY A 228 -2.88 -20.47 14.16
CA GLY A 228 -1.80 -20.38 13.17
C GLY A 228 -2.16 -19.62 11.90
N THR A 229 -3.39 -19.11 11.76
CA THR A 229 -3.75 -18.19 10.68
C THR A 229 -3.33 -16.76 10.99
N PHE A 230 -3.15 -15.95 9.94
CA PHE A 230 -2.88 -14.52 10.07
C PHE A 230 -4.11 -13.70 9.69
N SER A 231 -4.44 -12.69 10.49
CA SER A 231 -5.53 -11.75 10.21
C SER A 231 -5.02 -10.68 9.26
N PHE A 232 -5.58 -10.64 8.05
CA PHE A 232 -5.47 -9.49 7.16
C PHE A 232 -6.88 -9.13 6.71
N PRO A 233 -7.58 -8.26 7.48
CA PRO A 233 -8.94 -7.86 7.14
C PRO A 233 -9.01 -7.25 5.75
N LEU A 234 -10.04 -7.65 5.00
CA LEU A 234 -10.26 -7.20 3.63
C LEU A 234 -10.68 -5.72 3.57
N ASP A 235 -11.34 -5.22 4.61
CA ASP A 235 -11.69 -3.82 4.82
C ASP A 235 -10.46 -3.02 5.27
N GLY A 236 -9.61 -2.68 4.30
CA GLY A 236 -8.41 -1.89 4.56
C GLY A 236 -7.37 -2.05 3.49
N SER A 237 -6.10 -1.96 3.87
CA SER A 237 -4.96 -2.07 2.96
C SER A 237 -4.48 -3.52 2.81
N PHE A 238 -5.43 -4.46 2.66
CA PHE A 238 -5.22 -5.91 2.59
C PHE A 238 -4.07 -6.30 1.65
N ALA A 239 -4.24 -6.07 0.35
CA ALA A 239 -3.26 -6.48 -0.64
C ALA A 239 -1.92 -5.78 -0.41
N THR A 240 -1.94 -4.50 -0.04
CA THR A 240 -0.71 -3.73 0.21
C THR A 240 0.12 -4.31 1.34
N TYR A 241 -0.45 -4.52 2.53
CA TYR A 241 0.32 -5.06 3.66
C TYR A 241 0.66 -6.54 3.47
N LEU A 242 -0.25 -7.34 2.93
CA LEU A 242 0.04 -8.73 2.65
C LEU A 242 1.19 -8.85 1.64
N GLY A 243 1.12 -8.13 0.52
CA GLY A 243 2.18 -8.08 -0.48
C GLY A 243 3.49 -7.48 0.01
N TRP A 244 3.44 -6.57 1.00
CA TRP A 244 4.65 -6.03 1.63
C TRP A 244 5.36 -7.10 2.48
N MET A 245 4.60 -7.94 3.17
CA MET A 245 5.13 -8.80 4.22
C MET A 245 5.37 -10.24 3.77
N ILE A 246 4.60 -10.73 2.81
CA ILE A 246 4.72 -12.11 2.35
C ILE A 246 5.99 -12.26 1.49
N PRO A 247 6.82 -13.29 1.73
CA PRO A 247 7.93 -13.58 0.83
C PRO A 247 7.40 -13.86 -0.58
N TRP A 248 7.98 -13.22 -1.58
CA TRP A 248 7.50 -13.31 -2.96
C TRP A 248 7.46 -14.76 -3.47
N GLY A 249 6.36 -15.15 -4.12
CA GLY A 249 6.14 -16.51 -4.62
C GLY A 249 5.67 -17.53 -3.58
N THR A 250 5.44 -17.13 -2.33
CA THR A 250 4.89 -18.03 -1.29
C THR A 250 3.45 -18.45 -1.63
N PRO A 251 3.11 -19.75 -1.56
CA PRO A 251 1.73 -20.21 -1.70
C PRO A 251 0.81 -19.57 -0.64
N LEU A 252 -0.31 -19.02 -1.10
CA LEU A 252 -1.29 -18.34 -0.25
C LEU A 252 -2.58 -19.17 -0.13
N THR A 253 -3.10 -19.30 1.09
CA THR A 253 -4.45 -19.83 1.31
C THR A 253 -5.35 -18.74 1.91
N LEU A 254 -6.55 -18.57 1.38
CA LEU A 254 -7.51 -17.56 1.85
C LEU A 254 -8.66 -18.19 2.63
N LEU A 255 -9.00 -17.61 3.78
CA LEU A 255 -10.18 -17.93 4.58
C LEU A 255 -11.13 -16.74 4.55
N GLY A 256 -12.39 -16.99 4.20
CA GLY A 256 -13.42 -15.95 4.20
C GLY A 256 -14.78 -16.50 4.61
N GLU A 257 -15.71 -15.65 4.98
CA GLU A 257 -17.07 -16.05 5.33
C GLU A 257 -17.85 -16.54 4.10
N SER A 258 -17.50 -16.03 2.91
CA SER A 258 -18.17 -16.37 1.67
C SER A 258 -17.22 -16.47 0.45
N PRO A 259 -17.64 -17.15 -0.62
CA PRO A 259 -16.90 -17.18 -1.88
C PRO A 259 -16.65 -15.78 -2.48
N GLU A 260 -17.57 -14.84 -2.29
CA GLU A 260 -17.46 -13.47 -2.79
C GLU A 260 -16.36 -12.69 -2.07
N GLN A 261 -16.17 -12.93 -0.76
CA GLN A 261 -15.07 -12.33 0.00
C GLN A 261 -13.72 -12.83 -0.52
N VAL A 262 -13.61 -14.14 -0.77
CA VAL A 262 -12.41 -14.76 -1.37
C VAL A 262 -12.15 -14.22 -2.77
N ALA A 263 -13.18 -14.12 -3.62
CA ALA A 263 -13.06 -13.57 -4.97
C ALA A 263 -12.65 -12.09 -4.98
N THR A 264 -13.10 -11.31 -3.99
CA THR A 264 -12.70 -9.92 -3.82
C THR A 264 -11.23 -9.83 -3.43
N ALA A 265 -10.78 -10.62 -2.44
CA ALA A 265 -9.37 -10.70 -2.06
C ALA A 265 -8.48 -11.14 -3.22
N GLN A 266 -8.88 -12.16 -3.98
CA GLN A 266 -8.14 -12.59 -5.19
C GLN A 266 -8.02 -11.45 -6.21
N ARG A 267 -9.08 -10.65 -6.41
CA ARG A 267 -9.03 -9.48 -7.31
C ARG A 267 -8.07 -8.40 -6.83
N GLU A 268 -7.96 -8.17 -5.53
CA GLU A 268 -6.98 -7.23 -4.97
C GLU A 268 -5.54 -7.75 -5.13
N LEU A 269 -5.33 -9.07 -4.94
CA LEU A 269 -4.02 -9.72 -5.06
C LEU A 269 -3.46 -9.69 -6.49
N VAL A 270 -4.28 -9.97 -7.51
CA VAL A 270 -3.82 -9.92 -8.91
C VAL A 270 -3.34 -8.52 -9.31
N ARG A 271 -3.91 -7.46 -8.71
CA ARG A 271 -3.47 -6.08 -8.99
C ARG A 271 -2.05 -5.83 -8.52
N ILE A 272 -1.54 -6.61 -7.58
CA ILE A 272 -0.17 -6.51 -7.07
C ILE A 272 0.70 -7.70 -7.50
N GLY A 273 0.30 -8.42 -8.55
CA GLY A 273 1.07 -9.52 -9.14
C GLY A 273 1.08 -10.81 -8.34
N ILE A 274 0.17 -10.97 -7.38
CA ILE A 274 -0.09 -12.25 -6.71
C ILE A 274 -1.24 -12.93 -7.46
N ASP A 275 -0.90 -13.74 -8.46
CA ASP A 275 -1.83 -14.23 -9.50
C ASP A 275 -3.01 -15.03 -8.94
N ARG A 276 -2.75 -16.15 -8.25
CA ARG A 276 -3.82 -17.04 -7.78
C ARG A 276 -3.49 -17.67 -6.43
N PRO A 277 -4.38 -17.57 -5.44
CA PRO A 277 -4.25 -18.32 -4.20
C PRO A 277 -4.19 -19.83 -4.46
N ALA A 278 -3.33 -20.55 -3.74
CA ALA A 278 -3.17 -21.99 -3.86
C ALA A 278 -4.41 -22.75 -3.40
N ALA A 279 -5.11 -22.22 -2.40
CA ALA A 279 -6.36 -22.77 -1.90
C ALA A 279 -7.22 -21.69 -1.24
N ALA A 280 -8.48 -22.01 -0.97
CA ALA A 280 -9.34 -21.21 -0.12
C ALA A 280 -10.31 -22.09 0.68
N ALA A 281 -10.79 -21.58 1.81
CA ALA A 281 -11.91 -22.16 2.54
C ALA A 281 -12.91 -21.06 2.88
N THR A 282 -14.19 -21.40 2.81
CA THR A 282 -15.28 -20.49 3.18
C THR A 282 -16.09 -21.06 4.32
N GLY A 283 -16.53 -20.24 5.26
CA GLY A 283 -17.35 -20.69 6.39
C GLY A 283 -16.99 -19.97 7.69
N ARG A 284 -17.03 -20.70 8.79
CA ARG A 284 -16.77 -20.18 10.13
C ARG A 284 -15.46 -20.71 10.70
N PRO A 285 -14.87 -20.05 11.72
CA PRO A 285 -13.65 -20.52 12.38
C PRO A 285 -13.70 -21.97 12.85
N GLU A 286 -14.86 -22.44 13.29
CA GLU A 286 -15.06 -23.82 13.74
C GLU A 286 -14.88 -24.83 12.60
N ASP A 287 -15.30 -24.46 11.38
CA ASP A 287 -15.16 -25.28 10.17
C ASP A 287 -13.69 -25.39 9.74
N TRP A 288 -12.90 -24.33 9.99
CA TRP A 288 -11.48 -24.27 9.60
C TRP A 288 -10.55 -24.91 10.62
N ALA A 289 -10.86 -24.75 11.90
CA ALA A 289 -10.04 -25.25 13.00
C ALA A 289 -10.18 -26.77 13.18
N GLY A 290 -11.33 -27.34 12.81
CA GLY A 290 -11.64 -28.75 13.03
C GLY A 290 -11.49 -29.13 14.51
N GLU A 291 -10.89 -30.29 14.78
CA GLU A 291 -10.75 -30.84 16.14
C GLU A 291 -9.86 -30.01 17.07
N ARG A 292 -9.05 -29.07 16.55
CA ARG A 292 -8.18 -28.21 17.40
C ARG A 292 -8.96 -27.13 18.16
N GLY A 293 -10.20 -26.86 17.75
CA GLY A 293 -10.97 -25.75 18.28
C GLY A 293 -10.39 -24.39 17.91
N VAL A 294 -11.17 -23.35 18.21
CA VAL A 294 -10.83 -21.96 17.88
C VAL A 294 -9.97 -21.35 18.98
N ALA A 295 -9.05 -20.47 18.58
CA ALA A 295 -8.35 -19.55 19.47
C ALA A 295 -9.05 -18.19 19.48
N SER A 296 -8.76 -17.36 20.48
CA SER A 296 -9.25 -15.98 20.57
C SER A 296 -8.10 -15.03 20.89
N LEU A 297 -8.33 -13.74 20.64
CA LEU A 297 -7.38 -12.68 20.88
C LEU A 297 -8.05 -11.59 21.72
N ARG A 298 -7.36 -11.09 22.74
CA ARG A 298 -7.89 -10.00 23.56
C ARG A 298 -7.73 -8.67 22.83
N LEU A 299 -8.84 -8.00 22.61
CA LEU A 299 -8.87 -6.60 22.19
C LEU A 299 -8.88 -5.69 23.41
N ALA A 300 -8.19 -4.56 23.30
CA ALA A 300 -8.12 -3.53 24.33
C ALA A 300 -8.06 -2.13 23.71
N LYS A 301 -8.25 -1.10 24.53
CA LYS A 301 -8.08 0.31 24.19
C LYS A 301 -6.84 0.89 24.88
N PHE A 302 -6.43 2.10 24.52
CA PHE A 302 -5.28 2.75 25.19
C PHE A 302 -5.52 3.01 26.68
N GLY A 303 -6.79 3.15 27.11
CA GLY A 303 -7.14 3.28 28.53
C GLY A 303 -6.86 1.99 29.32
N ASP A 304 -7.11 0.82 28.72
CA ASP A 304 -6.80 -0.47 29.34
C ASP A 304 -5.28 -0.67 29.46
N LEU A 305 -4.52 -0.24 28.44
CA LEU A 305 -3.06 -0.26 28.48
C LEU A 305 -2.53 0.64 29.60
N ALA A 306 -3.07 1.85 29.74
CA ALA A 306 -2.69 2.78 30.81
C ALA A 306 -2.95 2.19 32.20
N ALA A 307 -4.13 1.57 32.40
CA ALA A 307 -4.45 0.89 33.65
C ALA A 307 -3.49 -0.28 33.94
N ALA A 308 -3.22 -1.12 32.94
CA ALA A 308 -2.29 -2.25 33.07
C ALA A 308 -0.85 -1.80 33.40
N ALA A 309 -0.40 -0.69 32.79
CA ALA A 309 0.91 -0.10 33.07
C ALA A 309 1.01 0.49 34.48
N ALA A 310 -0.08 1.05 35.02
CA ALA A 310 -0.13 1.64 36.35
C ALA A 310 -0.23 0.60 37.47
N ASP A 311 -0.99 -0.48 37.26
CA ASP A 311 -1.26 -1.49 38.28
C ASP A 311 -0.02 -2.31 38.67
N GLY A 312 0.93 -2.51 37.75
CA GLY A 312 2.19 -3.23 38.00
C GLY A 312 2.04 -4.69 38.50
N SER A 313 0.81 -5.21 38.56
CA SER A 313 0.41 -6.47 39.19
C SER A 313 0.28 -7.63 38.21
N GLY A 314 0.64 -7.40 36.94
CA GLY A 314 0.63 -8.41 35.89
C GLY A 314 1.56 -9.60 36.19
N THR A 315 1.27 -10.75 35.57
CA THR A 315 1.99 -12.02 35.77
C THR A 315 3.38 -12.05 35.12
N GLY A 316 3.86 -10.93 34.56
CA GLY A 316 5.16 -10.78 33.91
C GLY A 316 5.40 -9.35 33.38
N PRO A 317 6.56 -9.09 32.75
CA PRO A 317 6.86 -7.79 32.15
C PRO A 317 5.89 -7.48 31.01
N LEU A 318 5.29 -6.28 31.05
CA LEU A 318 4.44 -5.73 30.00
C LEU A 318 5.34 -5.13 28.90
N VAL A 319 5.11 -5.54 27.65
CA VAL A 319 5.83 -5.02 26.48
C VAL A 319 4.86 -4.23 25.61
N VAL A 320 5.15 -2.95 25.37
CA VAL A 320 4.41 -2.16 24.38
C VAL A 320 5.13 -2.25 23.05
N LEU A 321 4.45 -2.73 22.00
CA LEU A 321 4.96 -2.83 20.64
C LEU A 321 4.23 -1.83 19.73
N ASP A 322 4.94 -0.83 19.24
CA ASP A 322 4.46 0.10 18.23
C ASP A 322 4.83 -0.40 16.84
N VAL A 323 3.82 -0.72 16.02
CA VAL A 323 4.01 -1.19 14.64
C VAL A 323 3.73 -0.13 13.57
N ARG A 324 3.65 1.15 13.96
CA ARG A 324 3.54 2.28 13.02
C ARG A 324 4.84 2.48 12.23
N ARG A 325 4.78 3.24 11.14
CA ARG A 325 5.97 3.53 10.33
C ARG A 325 6.91 4.51 11.04
N ARG A 326 8.10 4.69 10.48
CA ARG A 326 9.16 5.51 11.07
C ARG A 326 8.73 6.96 11.26
N LEU A 327 8.09 7.57 10.26
CA LEU A 327 7.66 8.96 10.37
C LEU A 327 6.60 9.16 11.47
N GLU A 328 5.63 8.23 11.56
CA GLU A 328 4.61 8.25 12.62
C GLU A 328 5.21 8.09 14.03
N TRP A 329 6.27 7.28 14.16
CA TRP A 329 7.00 7.11 15.41
C TRP A 329 7.76 8.39 15.81
N GLN A 330 8.41 9.05 14.86
CA GLN A 330 9.17 10.29 15.09
C GLN A 330 8.28 11.45 15.54
N GLU A 331 7.05 11.55 15.01
CA GLU A 331 6.07 12.56 15.42
C GLU A 331 5.65 12.43 16.91
N GLY A 332 5.69 11.21 17.44
CA GLY A 332 5.52 10.92 18.85
C GLY A 332 5.08 9.47 19.10
N HIS A 333 5.51 8.91 20.23
CA HIS A 333 5.29 7.50 20.59
C HIS A 333 5.19 7.30 22.10
N ILE A 334 4.71 6.13 22.54
CA ILE A 334 4.63 5.80 23.97
C ILE A 334 6.04 5.57 24.51
N ALA A 335 6.36 6.21 25.64
CA ALA A 335 7.65 6.09 26.30
C ALA A 335 7.96 4.63 26.66
N GLY A 336 9.17 4.18 26.32
CA GLY A 336 9.61 2.80 26.58
C GLY A 336 9.00 1.72 25.67
N ALA A 337 8.22 2.10 24.64
CA ALA A 337 7.74 1.15 23.64
C ALA A 337 8.88 0.61 22.76
N VAL A 338 8.72 -0.62 22.29
CA VAL A 338 9.56 -1.23 21.26
C VAL A 338 8.98 -0.85 19.90
N HIS A 339 9.79 -0.27 19.02
CA HIS A 339 9.38 0.12 17.67
C HIS A 339 9.84 -0.90 16.62
N ILE A 340 8.88 -1.57 16.00
CA ILE A 340 9.12 -2.44 14.84
C ILE A 340 7.98 -2.19 13.85
N PRO A 341 8.19 -1.39 12.78
CA PRO A 341 7.19 -1.19 11.74
C PRO A 341 6.65 -2.53 11.24
N LEU A 342 5.33 -2.63 11.02
CA LEU A 342 4.67 -3.90 10.69
C LEU A 342 5.38 -4.67 9.56
N HIS A 343 5.85 -3.97 8.53
CA HIS A 343 6.50 -4.58 7.38
C HIS A 343 7.87 -5.21 7.68
N GLU A 344 8.53 -4.82 8.77
CA GLU A 344 9.80 -5.39 9.21
C GLU A 344 9.61 -6.52 10.23
N LEU A 345 8.42 -6.63 10.82
CA LEU A 345 8.09 -7.58 11.88
C LEU A 345 8.48 -9.03 11.54
N PRO A 346 8.24 -9.57 10.32
CA PRO A 346 8.63 -10.94 9.98
C PRO A 346 10.11 -11.25 10.21
N GLY A 347 10.99 -10.27 9.99
CA GLY A 347 12.44 -10.40 10.14
C GLY A 347 12.95 -10.05 11.54
N ARG A 348 12.14 -9.39 12.37
CA ARG A 348 12.57 -8.77 13.64
C ARG A 348 11.86 -9.33 14.89
N PHE A 349 11.16 -10.45 14.76
CA PHE A 349 10.46 -11.09 15.90
C PHE A 349 11.34 -11.34 17.14
N ALA A 350 12.63 -11.65 16.93
CA ALA A 350 13.56 -11.94 18.02
C ALA A 350 13.89 -10.71 18.88
N GLU A 351 13.63 -9.51 18.39
CA GLU A 351 13.86 -8.25 19.12
C GLU A 351 12.76 -7.96 20.14
N ILE A 352 11.62 -8.66 20.08
CA ILE A 352 10.49 -8.44 20.99
C ILE A 352 10.77 -9.13 22.33
N PRO A 353 10.88 -8.38 23.44
CA PRO A 353 11.18 -8.94 24.75
C PRO A 353 10.17 -10.02 25.18
N PRO A 354 10.54 -10.97 26.05
CA PRO A 354 9.60 -11.92 26.63
C PRO A 354 8.54 -11.18 27.48
N GLY A 355 7.35 -11.76 27.60
CA GLY A 355 6.23 -11.16 28.35
C GLY A 355 4.94 -11.05 27.52
N GLU A 356 3.93 -10.43 28.13
CA GLU A 356 2.67 -10.09 27.47
C GLU A 356 2.90 -8.85 26.58
N VAL A 357 2.57 -8.99 25.29
CA VAL A 357 2.83 -7.95 24.29
C VAL A 357 1.54 -7.21 23.97
N TRP A 358 1.51 -5.92 24.27
CA TRP A 358 0.47 -4.99 23.88
C TRP A 358 0.87 -4.33 22.57
N VAL A 359 0.20 -4.72 21.49
CA VAL A 359 0.52 -4.26 20.15
C VAL A 359 -0.42 -3.12 19.78
N HIS A 360 0.12 -1.99 19.34
CA HIS A 360 -0.68 -0.88 18.86
C HIS A 360 -0.17 -0.34 17.52
N CYS A 361 -1.02 0.42 16.85
CA CYS A 361 -0.65 1.17 15.67
C CYS A 361 -1.39 2.52 15.65
N GLY A 362 -1.64 3.10 14.48
CA GLY A 362 -2.43 4.33 14.35
C GLY A 362 -3.93 4.15 14.61
N ALA A 363 -4.53 3.04 14.15
CA ALA A 363 -6.00 2.85 14.15
C ALA A 363 -6.44 1.36 14.20
N GLY A 364 -5.68 0.51 14.89
CA GLY A 364 -5.99 -0.92 15.06
C GLY A 364 -5.63 -1.88 13.92
N TYR A 365 -5.74 -1.51 12.64
CA TYR A 365 -5.53 -2.47 11.51
C TYR A 365 -4.18 -3.19 11.57
N ARG A 366 -3.07 -2.43 11.61
CA ARG A 366 -1.72 -3.02 11.64
C ARG A 366 -1.45 -3.79 12.93
N ALA A 367 -2.04 -3.34 14.03
CA ALA A 367 -1.94 -4.03 15.32
C ALA A 367 -2.60 -5.41 15.27
N ALA A 368 -3.75 -5.55 14.61
CA ALA A 368 -4.41 -6.85 14.43
C ALA A 368 -3.57 -7.82 13.61
N VAL A 369 -2.98 -7.34 12.50
CA VAL A 369 -2.05 -8.14 11.67
C VAL A 369 -0.87 -8.63 12.51
N ALA A 370 -0.13 -7.71 13.14
CA ALA A 370 1.02 -8.04 13.98
C ALA A 370 0.64 -9.00 15.12
N SER A 371 -0.52 -8.78 15.75
CA SER A 371 -0.98 -9.60 16.86
C SER A 371 -1.29 -11.02 16.44
N SER A 372 -1.90 -11.23 15.27
CA SER A 372 -2.14 -12.56 14.71
C SER A 372 -0.83 -13.32 14.43
N MET A 373 0.20 -12.62 13.91
CA MET A 373 1.49 -13.24 13.64
C MET A 373 2.24 -13.62 14.92
N LEU A 374 2.15 -12.80 15.96
CA LEU A 374 2.72 -13.10 17.27
C LEU A 374 1.97 -14.25 17.96
N ALA A 375 0.64 -14.26 17.90
CA ALA A 375 -0.19 -15.33 18.44
C ALA A 375 0.09 -16.68 17.76
N ALA A 376 0.27 -16.70 16.43
CA ALA A 376 0.69 -17.89 15.69
C ALA A 376 2.06 -18.45 16.11
N ARG A 377 2.89 -17.62 16.77
CA ARG A 377 4.18 -18.01 17.36
C ARG A 377 4.08 -18.33 18.86
N GLY A 378 2.87 -18.43 19.40
CA GLY A 378 2.61 -18.76 20.80
C GLY A 378 2.91 -17.63 21.79
N ARG A 379 3.00 -16.37 21.34
CA ARG A 379 3.16 -15.22 22.24
C ARG A 379 1.83 -14.87 22.92
N SER A 380 1.88 -14.43 24.18
CA SER A 380 0.74 -13.76 24.83
C SER A 380 0.60 -12.36 24.28
N VAL A 381 -0.51 -12.05 23.65
CA VAL A 381 -0.71 -10.79 22.90
C VAL A 381 -2.06 -10.18 23.21
N ILE A 382 -2.06 -8.86 23.35
CA ILE A 382 -3.24 -8.01 23.41
C ILE A 382 -3.15 -7.02 22.25
N SER A 383 -4.18 -6.98 21.40
CA SER A 383 -4.25 -6.02 20.29
C SER A 383 -4.99 -4.77 20.75
N VAL A 384 -4.32 -3.62 20.68
CA VAL A 384 -4.94 -2.32 20.92
C VAL A 384 -5.69 -1.88 19.67
N ASP A 385 -7.01 -1.93 19.73
CA ASP A 385 -7.91 -1.50 18.66
C ASP A 385 -8.45 -0.10 18.98
N ASP A 386 -7.63 0.92 18.80
CA ASP A 386 -7.96 2.30 19.16
C ASP A 386 -7.21 3.28 18.26
N ASP A 387 -7.64 4.54 18.24
CA ASP A 387 -6.92 5.62 17.56
C ASP A 387 -5.75 6.08 18.43
N PHE A 388 -4.54 6.20 17.86
CA PHE A 388 -3.34 6.59 18.61
C PHE A 388 -3.47 7.96 19.28
N THR A 389 -4.28 8.88 18.74
CA THR A 389 -4.54 10.17 19.38
C THR A 389 -5.13 10.03 20.79
N ASN A 390 -5.83 8.92 21.07
CA ASN A 390 -6.38 8.63 22.40
C ASN A 390 -5.29 8.27 23.43
N ALA A 391 -4.10 7.85 23.02
CA ALA A 391 -3.01 7.54 23.96
C ALA A 391 -2.60 8.77 24.78
N ALA A 392 -2.67 9.97 24.20
CA ALA A 392 -2.29 11.21 24.90
C ALA A 392 -3.25 11.58 26.05
N VAL A 393 -4.51 11.16 25.98
CA VAL A 393 -5.54 11.52 26.97
C VAL A 393 -5.73 10.45 28.05
N THR A 394 -5.08 9.29 27.92
CA THR A 394 -5.17 8.19 28.90
C THR A 394 -4.09 8.25 29.98
N GLY A 395 -3.20 9.25 29.93
CA GLY A 395 -2.11 9.42 30.90
C GLY A 395 -0.86 8.59 30.60
N LEU A 396 -0.81 7.92 29.43
CA LEU A 396 0.43 7.30 28.94
C LEU A 396 1.47 8.39 28.64
N ALA A 397 2.69 8.19 29.12
CA ALA A 397 3.80 9.09 28.80
C ALA A 397 4.15 8.98 27.31
N LEU A 398 4.22 10.13 26.63
CA LEU A 398 4.60 10.22 25.22
C LEU A 398 5.96 10.90 25.07
N GLU A 399 6.78 10.38 24.17
CA GLU A 399 8.09 10.91 23.78
C GLU A 399 8.09 11.26 22.29
N ARG A 400 9.04 12.11 21.88
CA ARG A 400 9.29 12.43 20.46
C ARG A 400 10.69 11.96 20.10
N GLY A 401 10.82 11.42 18.89
CA GLY A 401 12.06 10.85 18.36
C GLY A 401 12.96 11.86 17.67
#